data_AF-A0AAU2RQK0-F1
#
_entry.id   AF-A0AAU2RQK0-F1
#
_cell.length_a   1.000
_cell.length_b   1.000
_cell.length_c   1.000
_cell.angle_alpha   90.00
_cell.angle_beta   90.00
_cell.angle_gamma   90.00
#
_symmetry.space_group_name_H-M   'P 1'
#
loop_
_entity.id
_entity.type
_entity.pdbx_description
1 polymer ?
#
loop_
_entity_poly.entity_id
_entity_poly.type
_entity_poly.pdbx_seq_one_letter_code
_entity_poly.pdbx_strand_id
1 'polypeptide(L)'
;MDLEGIGAISAAAVALVGIPSALLIGRWQMRAALRTAEETGRAGIAQAEATYRSALDAVHASALTAHTQWRRSAQRDAYAALLLATTQVVEAAESMPTDVRWAGEAEVAAREADYSKAKTALSSALYVVKLEGPDDLTGLASRVSTHAHALAAAYKKRASIRWTQTKLEKLHEEVYTTHGAADDSSAPTPPHALGRALNRVSNLVRQHGIAVTRTSEEHWPSDLAEAAAELHRHLRTVERHLSLDERSALITEAFQGYPGTTTLDRNFAVANEDFVKAAREELDRPPRKDWEPTT
;
A
#
# COMPACT_ATOMS: atom_id res chain seq x y z
N MET A 1 -94.41 76.26 15.30
CA MET A 1 -93.03 76.64 14.92
C MET A 1 -92.26 75.34 14.79
N ASP A 2 -92.00 74.92 13.55
CA ASP A 2 -91.44 73.60 13.20
C ASP A 2 -89.94 73.55 13.46
N LEU A 3 -89.54 72.78 14.46
CA LEU A 3 -88.14 72.49 14.79
C LEU A 3 -87.65 71.16 14.15
N GLU A 4 -88.49 70.45 13.40
CA GLU A 4 -88.13 69.23 12.66
C GLU A 4 -87.33 69.51 11.37
N GLY A 5 -87.47 70.70 10.78
CA GLY A 5 -86.82 71.04 9.49
C GLY A 5 -85.31 71.33 9.58
N ILE A 6 -84.80 71.74 10.75
CA ILE A 6 -83.39 72.13 10.91
C ILE A 6 -82.49 70.90 11.08
N GLY A 7 -83.01 69.82 11.69
CA GLY A 7 -82.29 68.54 11.83
C GLY A 7 -82.05 67.85 10.48
N ALA A 8 -83.04 67.86 9.58
CA ALA A 8 -82.93 67.22 8.27
C ALA A 8 -81.89 67.90 7.34
N ILE A 9 -81.79 69.24 7.40
CA ILE A 9 -80.83 70.00 6.57
C ILE A 9 -79.39 69.81 7.08
N SER A 10 -79.18 69.70 8.40
CA SER A 10 -77.87 69.38 8.97
C SER A 10 -77.41 67.95 8.67
N ALA A 11 -78.32 66.97 8.69
CA ALA A 11 -78.03 65.58 8.34
C ALA A 11 -77.67 65.40 6.85
N ALA A 12 -78.37 66.11 5.95
CA ALA A 12 -78.08 66.10 4.52
C ALA A 12 -76.70 66.75 4.19
N ALA A 13 -76.32 67.82 4.91
CA ALA A 13 -75.02 68.47 4.73
C ALA A 13 -73.85 67.59 5.20
N VAL A 14 -73.99 66.87 6.33
CA VAL A 14 -72.97 65.93 6.82
C VAL A 14 -72.84 64.71 5.89
N ALA A 15 -73.94 64.23 5.29
CA ALA A 15 -73.89 63.16 4.29
C ALA A 15 -73.21 63.60 2.98
N LEU A 16 -73.46 64.82 2.50
CA LEU A 16 -72.88 65.38 1.27
C LEU A 16 -71.36 65.62 1.37
N VAL A 17 -70.84 65.91 2.56
CA VAL A 17 -69.40 66.07 2.79
C VAL A 17 -68.74 64.76 3.25
N GLY A 18 -69.47 63.91 4.00
CA GLY A 18 -69.00 62.63 4.52
C GLY A 18 -68.77 61.56 3.45
N ILE A 19 -69.65 61.45 2.46
CA ILE A 19 -69.53 60.41 1.40
C ILE A 19 -68.31 60.65 0.49
N PRO A 20 -68.03 61.88 -0.02
CA PRO A 20 -66.84 62.14 -0.83
C PRO A 20 -65.52 61.96 -0.05
N SER A 21 -65.51 62.38 1.22
CA SER A 21 -64.32 62.28 2.08
C SER A 21 -64.00 60.82 2.43
N ALA A 22 -65.00 59.98 2.71
CA ALA A 22 -64.82 58.55 2.92
C ALA A 22 -64.29 57.81 1.67
N LEU A 23 -64.75 58.17 0.46
CA LEU A 23 -64.27 57.59 -0.80
C LEU A 23 -62.80 57.98 -1.10
N LEU A 24 -62.40 59.21 -0.78
CA LEU A 24 -61.01 59.65 -0.92
C LEU A 24 -60.10 58.89 0.05
N ILE A 25 -60.48 58.77 1.32
CA ILE A 25 -59.73 58.01 2.31
C ILE A 25 -59.62 56.54 1.90
N GLY A 26 -60.71 55.91 1.46
CA GLY A 26 -60.71 54.54 0.94
C GLY A 26 -59.79 54.34 -0.27
N ARG A 27 -59.76 55.29 -1.20
CA ARG A 27 -58.88 55.23 -2.39
C ARG A 27 -57.40 55.40 -2.03
N TRP A 28 -57.06 56.23 -1.04
CA TRP A 28 -55.70 56.37 -0.53
C TRP A 28 -55.26 55.13 0.26
N GLN A 29 -56.14 54.55 1.08
CA GLN A 29 -55.88 53.29 1.78
C GLN A 29 -55.68 52.12 0.81
N MET A 30 -56.48 52.02 -0.25
CA MET A 30 -56.32 50.96 -1.26
C MET A 30 -55.02 51.09 -2.06
N ARG A 31 -54.62 52.32 -2.42
CA ARG A 31 -53.33 52.57 -3.08
C ARG A 31 -52.14 52.30 -2.17
N ALA A 32 -52.25 52.64 -0.89
CA ALA A 32 -51.23 52.31 0.10
C ALA A 32 -51.13 50.78 0.26
N ALA A 33 -52.26 50.09 0.43
CA ALA A 33 -52.32 48.63 0.55
C ALA A 33 -51.72 47.91 -0.68
N LEU A 34 -51.99 48.39 -1.90
CA LEU A 34 -51.40 47.83 -3.13
C LEU A 34 -49.88 48.01 -3.17
N ARG A 35 -49.35 49.20 -2.82
CA ARG A 35 -47.90 49.44 -2.77
C ARG A 35 -47.22 48.58 -1.71
N THR A 36 -47.82 48.49 -0.52
CA THR A 36 -47.32 47.62 0.56
C THR A 36 -47.34 46.15 0.14
N ALA A 37 -48.38 45.70 -0.56
CA ALA A 37 -48.46 44.33 -1.09
C ALA A 37 -47.38 44.04 -2.15
N GLU A 38 -47.12 44.98 -3.08
CA GLU A 38 -46.06 44.85 -4.08
C GLU A 38 -44.65 44.83 -3.46
N GLU A 39 -44.38 45.71 -2.49
CA GLU A 39 -43.11 45.75 -1.77
C GLU A 39 -42.89 44.48 -0.94
N THR A 40 -43.93 43.99 -0.27
CA THR A 40 -43.90 42.72 0.47
C THR A 40 -43.65 41.54 -0.47
N GLY A 41 -44.26 41.55 -1.66
CA GLY A 41 -44.02 40.55 -2.70
C GLY A 41 -42.57 40.53 -3.18
N ARG A 42 -41.98 41.70 -3.49
CA ARG A 42 -40.57 41.81 -3.89
C ARG A 42 -39.62 41.39 -2.78
N ALA A 43 -39.88 41.80 -1.54
CA ALA A 43 -39.09 41.40 -0.38
C ALA A 43 -39.15 39.88 -0.14
N GLY A 44 -40.34 39.27 -0.31
CA GLY A 44 -40.53 37.83 -0.22
C GLY A 44 -39.75 37.04 -1.28
N ILE A 45 -39.73 37.52 -2.53
CA ILE A 45 -38.92 36.90 -3.60
C ILE A 45 -37.43 37.02 -3.29
N ALA A 46 -36.96 38.20 -2.89
CA ALA A 46 -35.55 38.40 -2.53
C ALA A 46 -35.12 37.52 -1.36
N GLN A 47 -35.98 37.36 -0.34
CA GLN A 47 -35.72 36.46 0.78
C GLN A 47 -35.71 34.99 0.34
N ALA A 48 -36.63 34.58 -0.53
CA ALA A 48 -36.66 33.22 -1.06
C ALA A 48 -35.40 32.91 -1.90
N GLU A 49 -34.96 33.83 -2.76
CA GLU A 49 -33.71 33.71 -3.52
C GLU A 49 -32.48 33.62 -2.61
N ALA A 50 -32.39 34.49 -1.60
CA ALA A 50 -31.29 34.47 -0.64
C ALA A 50 -31.27 33.16 0.16
N THR A 51 -32.43 32.67 0.59
CA THR A 51 -32.58 31.39 1.28
C THR A 51 -32.16 30.23 0.37
N TYR A 52 -32.60 30.24 -0.89
CA TYR A 52 -32.23 29.23 -1.88
C TYR A 52 -30.71 29.20 -2.12
N ARG A 53 -30.07 30.36 -2.33
CA ARG A 53 -28.61 30.45 -2.48
C ARG A 53 -27.89 29.94 -1.24
N SER A 54 -28.32 30.36 -0.04
CA SER A 54 -27.72 29.88 1.21
C SER A 54 -27.87 28.36 1.41
N ALA A 55 -29.00 27.78 1.00
CA ALA A 55 -29.23 26.35 1.07
C ALA A 55 -28.34 25.59 0.06
N LEU A 56 -28.16 26.14 -1.14
CA LEU A 56 -27.28 25.59 -2.17
C LEU A 56 -25.81 25.64 -1.72
N ASP A 57 -25.37 26.75 -1.14
CA ASP A 57 -24.03 26.91 -0.56
C ASP A 57 -23.80 25.91 0.59
N ALA A 58 -24.79 25.72 1.46
CA ALA A 58 -24.71 24.73 2.54
C ALA A 58 -24.62 23.29 2.01
N VAL A 59 -25.37 22.94 0.96
CA VAL A 59 -25.30 21.62 0.31
C VAL A 59 -23.95 21.42 -0.35
N HIS A 60 -23.41 22.43 -1.05
CA HIS A 60 -22.07 22.37 -1.64
C HIS A 60 -20.98 22.18 -0.58
N ALA A 61 -21.01 22.96 0.51
CA ALA A 61 -20.06 22.81 1.61
C ALA A 61 -20.15 21.42 2.28
N SER A 62 -21.36 20.89 2.44
CA SER A 62 -21.60 19.54 2.96
C SER A 62 -21.03 18.47 2.03
N ALA A 63 -21.29 18.57 0.72
CA ALA A 63 -20.80 17.62 -0.28
C ALA A 63 -19.26 17.60 -0.35
N LEU A 64 -18.61 18.78 -0.30
CA LEU A 64 -17.14 18.90 -0.26
C LEU A 64 -16.54 18.27 1.00
N THR A 65 -17.20 18.47 2.15
CA THR A 65 -16.79 17.87 3.43
C THR A 65 -16.91 16.35 3.37
N ALA A 66 -18.04 15.83 2.88
CA ALA A 66 -18.28 14.40 2.72
C ALA A 66 -17.28 13.75 1.75
N HIS A 67 -17.01 14.39 0.60
CA HIS A 67 -16.02 13.90 -0.36
C HIS A 67 -14.62 13.86 0.24
N THR A 68 -14.22 14.90 0.99
CA THR A 68 -12.91 14.95 1.66
C THR A 68 -12.77 13.84 2.71
N GLN A 69 -13.82 13.59 3.50
CA GLN A 69 -13.84 12.51 4.47
C GLN A 69 -13.77 11.13 3.80
N TRP A 70 -14.51 10.93 2.71
CA TRP A 70 -14.46 9.71 1.92
C TRP A 70 -13.04 9.45 1.39
N ARG A 71 -12.40 10.45 0.79
CA ARG A 71 -11.04 10.33 0.26
C ARG A 71 -10.03 9.97 1.35
N ARG A 72 -10.10 10.61 2.52
CA ARG A 72 -9.24 10.27 3.67
C ARG A 72 -9.44 8.83 4.14
N SER A 73 -10.68 8.35 4.18
CA SER A 73 -10.94 6.94 4.54
C SER A 73 -10.35 5.99 3.52
N ALA A 74 -10.57 6.24 2.22
CA ALA A 74 -10.02 5.41 1.14
C ALA A 74 -8.48 5.35 1.19
N GLN A 75 -7.83 6.50 1.39
CA GLN A 75 -6.38 6.59 1.56
C GLN A 75 -5.89 5.80 2.78
N ARG A 76 -6.53 5.97 3.93
CA ARG A 76 -6.20 5.21 5.14
C ARG A 76 -6.30 3.70 4.92
N ASP A 77 -7.36 3.25 4.25
CA ASP A 77 -7.58 1.83 3.98
C ASP A 77 -6.51 1.29 3.00
N ALA A 78 -6.14 2.07 1.98
CA ALA A 78 -5.05 1.74 1.06
C ALA A 78 -3.69 1.65 1.76
N TYR A 79 -3.36 2.60 2.64
CA TYR A 79 -2.10 2.60 3.40
C TYR A 79 -2.04 1.42 4.37
N ALA A 80 -3.14 1.11 5.06
CA ALA A 80 -3.23 -0.05 5.95
C ALA A 80 -3.07 -1.37 5.18
N ALA A 81 -3.70 -1.49 4.01
CA ALA A 81 -3.57 -2.67 3.15
C ALA A 81 -2.12 -2.86 2.66
N LEU A 82 -1.42 -1.77 2.29
CA LEU A 82 -0.02 -1.85 1.91
C LEU A 82 0.85 -2.35 3.07
N LEU A 83 0.71 -1.77 4.26
CA LEU A 83 1.48 -2.17 5.44
C LEU A 83 1.24 -3.64 5.78
N LEU A 84 -0.02 -4.08 5.79
CA LEU A 84 -0.36 -5.48 6.01
C LEU A 84 0.29 -6.40 4.97
N ALA A 85 0.21 -6.05 3.68
CA ALA A 85 0.80 -6.85 2.62
C ALA A 85 2.33 -6.92 2.69
N THR A 86 2.99 -5.84 3.18
CA THR A 86 4.45 -5.86 3.40
C THR A 86 4.84 -6.82 4.52
N THR A 87 4.09 -6.87 5.62
CA THR A 87 4.31 -7.83 6.70
C THR A 87 4.06 -9.25 6.20
N GLN A 88 2.93 -9.49 5.52
CA GLN A 88 2.57 -10.81 5.01
C GLN A 88 3.59 -11.40 4.05
N VAL A 89 4.20 -10.60 3.17
CA VAL A 89 5.23 -11.12 2.24
C VAL A 89 6.52 -11.51 2.95
N VAL A 90 6.90 -10.77 4.00
CA VAL A 90 8.08 -11.06 4.81
C VAL A 90 7.82 -12.31 5.66
N GLU A 91 6.69 -12.38 6.37
CA GLU A 91 6.29 -13.53 7.17
C GLU A 91 6.17 -14.81 6.33
N ALA A 92 5.57 -14.73 5.13
CA ALA A 92 5.47 -15.87 4.23
C ALA A 92 6.86 -16.40 3.83
N ALA A 93 7.81 -15.51 3.56
CA ALA A 93 9.17 -15.88 3.22
C ALA A 93 9.99 -16.40 4.42
N GLU A 94 9.79 -15.83 5.61
CA GLU A 94 10.40 -16.31 6.87
C GLU A 94 9.88 -17.70 7.26
N SER A 95 8.61 -17.98 6.98
CA SER A 95 7.97 -19.28 7.26
C SER A 95 8.38 -20.42 6.32
N MET A 96 9.25 -20.13 5.35
CA MET A 96 9.75 -21.15 4.42
C MET A 96 10.49 -22.26 5.17
N PRO A 97 10.21 -23.54 4.89
CA PRO A 97 10.89 -24.64 5.55
C PRO A 97 12.40 -24.62 5.28
N THR A 98 13.19 -24.77 6.35
CA THR A 98 14.66 -24.82 6.26
C THR A 98 15.22 -26.22 6.38
N ASP A 99 14.41 -27.19 6.81
CA ASP A 99 14.85 -28.54 7.19
C ASP A 99 13.91 -29.60 6.60
N VAL A 100 14.50 -30.49 5.80
CA VAL A 100 13.86 -31.58 5.06
C VAL A 100 13.29 -32.66 5.99
N ARG A 101 13.76 -32.73 7.25
CA ARG A 101 13.29 -33.72 8.23
C ARG A 101 11.88 -33.40 8.72
N TRP A 102 11.49 -32.13 8.71
CA TRP A 102 10.22 -31.67 9.29
C TRP A 102 9.16 -31.34 8.25
N ALA A 103 9.56 -30.98 7.04
CA ALA A 103 8.65 -30.62 5.96
C ALA A 103 8.85 -31.52 4.74
N GLY A 104 7.75 -31.90 4.10
CA GLY A 104 7.77 -32.61 2.82
C GLY A 104 7.79 -31.66 1.62
N GLU A 105 8.07 -32.18 0.42
CA GLU A 105 8.06 -31.39 -0.82
C GLU A 105 6.71 -30.69 -1.08
N ALA A 106 5.60 -31.34 -0.72
CA ALA A 106 4.27 -30.75 -0.83
C ALA A 106 4.07 -29.53 0.07
N GLU A 107 4.66 -29.51 1.26
CA GLU A 107 4.60 -28.36 2.16
C GLU A 107 5.44 -27.20 1.62
N VAL A 108 6.64 -27.49 1.12
CA VAL A 108 7.48 -26.47 0.46
C VAL A 108 6.75 -25.84 -0.73
N ALA A 109 6.09 -26.66 -1.56
CA ALA A 109 5.30 -26.16 -2.68
C ALA A 109 4.12 -25.29 -2.23
N ALA A 110 3.42 -25.66 -1.15
CA ALA A 110 2.35 -24.86 -0.58
C ALA A 110 2.86 -23.50 -0.06
N ARG A 111 3.98 -23.50 0.66
CA ARG A 111 4.61 -22.27 1.17
C ARG A 111 5.10 -21.35 0.04
N GLU A 112 5.62 -21.92 -1.04
CA GLU A 112 5.99 -21.18 -2.25
C GLU A 112 4.79 -20.52 -2.92
N ALA A 113 3.65 -21.21 -2.96
CA ALA A 113 2.39 -20.65 -3.45
C ALA A 113 1.90 -19.49 -2.57
N ASP A 114 1.95 -19.65 -1.24
CA ASP A 114 1.58 -18.60 -0.29
C ASP A 114 2.47 -17.37 -0.41
N TYR A 115 3.79 -17.55 -0.53
CA TYR A 115 4.74 -16.47 -0.78
C TYR A 115 4.44 -15.73 -2.10
N SER A 116 4.19 -16.47 -3.18
CA SER A 116 3.83 -15.89 -4.48
C SER A 116 2.52 -15.09 -4.42
N LYS A 117 1.53 -15.59 -3.68
CA LYS A 117 0.27 -14.89 -3.40
C LYS A 117 0.51 -13.60 -2.61
N ALA A 118 1.32 -13.64 -1.56
CA ALA A 118 1.65 -12.45 -0.75
C ALA A 118 2.39 -11.38 -1.57
N LYS A 119 3.33 -11.76 -2.45
CA LYS A 119 3.98 -10.82 -3.39
C LYS A 119 2.97 -10.13 -4.30
N THR A 120 2.02 -10.89 -4.84
CA THR A 120 0.97 -10.35 -5.71
C THR A 120 0.07 -9.39 -4.95
N ALA A 121 -0.30 -9.72 -3.70
CA ALA A 121 -1.07 -8.86 -2.83
C ALA A 121 -0.33 -7.54 -2.52
N LEU A 122 0.97 -7.59 -2.23
CA LEU A 122 1.79 -6.39 -2.03
C LEU A 122 1.83 -5.51 -3.28
N SER A 123 1.99 -6.11 -4.45
CA SER A 123 2.00 -5.37 -5.72
C SER A 123 0.65 -4.69 -5.97
N SER A 124 -0.45 -5.40 -5.71
CA SER A 124 -1.81 -4.86 -5.82
C SER A 124 -2.03 -3.69 -4.86
N ALA A 125 -1.67 -3.85 -3.58
CA ALA A 125 -1.80 -2.78 -2.58
C ALA A 125 -0.97 -1.54 -2.94
N LEU A 126 0.24 -1.73 -3.50
CA LEU A 126 1.05 -0.63 -4.02
C LEU A 126 0.35 0.11 -5.16
N TYR A 127 -0.32 -0.58 -6.08
CA TYR A 127 -1.07 0.09 -7.15
C TYR A 127 -2.24 0.91 -6.62
N VAL A 128 -2.95 0.43 -5.59
CA VAL A 128 -4.03 1.22 -4.97
C VAL A 128 -3.46 2.50 -4.34
N VAL A 129 -2.32 2.41 -3.64
CA VAL A 129 -1.65 3.61 -3.09
C VAL A 129 -1.20 4.57 -4.20
N LYS A 130 -0.74 4.07 -5.34
CA LYS A 130 -0.39 4.88 -6.51
C LYS A 130 -1.58 5.62 -7.12
N LEU A 131 -2.78 5.06 -7.01
CA LEU A 131 -4.01 5.67 -7.53
C LEU A 131 -4.60 6.71 -6.57
N GLU A 132 -4.56 6.43 -5.26
CA GLU A 132 -5.25 7.23 -4.25
C GLU A 132 -4.33 8.22 -3.50
N GLY A 133 -3.02 7.97 -3.48
CA GLY A 133 -2.03 8.69 -2.70
C GLY A 133 -1.37 9.84 -3.47
N PRO A 134 -0.88 10.88 -2.76
CA PRO A 134 -0.05 11.91 -3.38
C PRO A 134 1.29 11.34 -3.86
N ASP A 135 1.91 12.00 -4.85
CA ASP A 135 3.16 11.55 -5.49
C ASP A 135 4.30 11.29 -4.49
N ASP A 136 4.44 12.14 -3.47
CA ASP A 136 5.45 11.99 -2.42
C ASP A 136 5.29 10.66 -1.64
N LEU A 137 4.05 10.31 -1.29
CA LEU A 137 3.76 9.04 -0.60
C LEU A 137 3.89 7.84 -1.52
N THR A 138 3.58 7.99 -2.80
CA THR A 138 3.78 6.95 -3.82
C THR A 138 5.25 6.56 -3.93
N GLY A 139 6.17 7.53 -3.87
CA GLY A 139 7.61 7.27 -3.83
C GLY A 139 8.04 6.46 -2.61
N LEU A 140 7.55 6.83 -1.42
CA LEU A 140 7.82 6.11 -0.17
C LEU A 140 7.23 4.70 -0.15
N ALA A 141 5.98 4.53 -0.61
CA ALA A 141 5.32 3.23 -0.75
C ALA A 141 6.11 2.29 -1.66
N SER A 142 6.63 2.82 -2.77
CA SER A 142 7.46 2.05 -3.71
C SER A 142 8.79 1.62 -3.08
N ARG A 143 9.42 2.50 -2.27
CA ARG A 143 10.62 2.15 -1.48
C ARG A 143 10.33 1.02 -0.49
N VAL A 144 9.26 1.13 0.30
CA VAL A 144 8.87 0.09 1.27
C VAL A 144 8.64 -1.25 0.57
N SER A 145 7.86 -1.27 -0.51
CA SER A 145 7.60 -2.49 -1.29
C SER A 145 8.90 -3.09 -1.86
N THR A 146 9.81 -2.26 -2.37
CA THR A 146 11.11 -2.72 -2.87
C THR A 146 11.95 -3.37 -1.78
N HIS A 147 12.04 -2.75 -0.60
CA HIS A 147 12.78 -3.31 0.53
C HIS A 147 12.11 -4.57 1.09
N ALA A 148 10.78 -4.62 1.18
CA ALA A 148 10.05 -5.82 1.57
C ALA A 148 10.31 -6.98 0.61
N HIS A 149 10.28 -6.74 -0.71
CA HIS A 149 10.63 -7.76 -1.71
C HIS A 149 12.08 -8.22 -1.60
N ALA A 150 13.03 -7.30 -1.41
CA ALA A 150 14.44 -7.65 -1.25
C ALA A 150 14.68 -8.50 0.02
N LEU A 151 14.06 -8.11 1.13
CA LEU A 151 14.14 -8.84 2.40
C LEU A 151 13.48 -10.22 2.29
N ALA A 152 12.27 -10.30 1.75
CA ALA A 152 11.56 -11.57 1.58
C ALA A 152 12.29 -12.51 0.59
N ALA A 153 12.86 -11.98 -0.49
CA ALA A 153 13.74 -12.76 -1.37
C ALA A 153 14.97 -13.29 -0.63
N ALA A 154 15.54 -12.50 0.29
CA ALA A 154 16.63 -12.93 1.15
C ALA A 154 16.18 -13.94 2.23
N TYR A 155 14.95 -13.95 2.72
CA TYR A 155 14.52 -15.05 3.59
C TYR A 155 14.31 -16.35 2.80
N LYS A 156 13.58 -16.28 1.68
CA LYS A 156 13.32 -17.43 0.82
C LYS A 156 14.62 -18.11 0.35
N LYS A 157 15.57 -17.34 -0.18
CA LYS A 157 16.82 -17.91 -0.69
C LYS A 157 17.66 -18.54 0.43
N ARG A 158 17.60 -18.03 1.68
CA ARG A 158 18.27 -18.61 2.84
C ARG A 158 17.63 -19.94 3.22
N ALA A 159 16.30 -19.99 3.20
CA ALA A 159 15.56 -21.22 3.44
C ALA A 159 15.88 -22.28 2.39
N SER A 160 15.88 -21.92 1.11
CA SER A 160 16.25 -22.81 0.00
C SER A 160 17.66 -23.39 0.15
N ILE A 161 18.64 -22.57 0.50
CA ILE A 161 20.01 -23.04 0.76
C ILE A 161 20.05 -24.06 1.90
N ARG A 162 19.47 -23.73 3.05
CA ARG A 162 19.46 -24.62 4.23
C ARG A 162 18.72 -25.92 3.96
N TRP A 163 17.62 -25.82 3.23
CA TRP A 163 16.87 -26.97 2.76
C TRP A 163 17.76 -27.89 1.92
N THR A 164 18.47 -27.35 0.93
CA THR A 164 19.37 -28.14 0.08
C THR A 164 20.54 -28.74 0.87
N GLN A 165 21.12 -27.99 1.81
CA GLN A 165 22.17 -28.51 2.70
C GLN A 165 21.67 -29.71 3.53
N THR A 166 20.49 -29.57 4.14
CA THR A 166 19.87 -30.66 4.92
C THR A 166 19.54 -31.87 4.05
N LYS A 167 19.11 -31.64 2.80
CA LYS A 167 18.88 -32.71 1.82
C LYS A 167 20.17 -33.46 1.50
N LEU A 168 21.28 -32.74 1.31
CA LEU A 168 22.60 -33.33 1.06
C LEU A 168 23.10 -34.14 2.26
N GLU A 169 22.90 -33.65 3.49
CA GLU A 169 23.22 -34.39 4.71
C GLU A 169 22.42 -35.68 4.82
N LYS A 170 21.11 -35.62 4.54
CA LYS A 170 20.25 -36.81 4.52
C LYS A 170 20.70 -37.83 3.47
N LEU A 171 21.02 -37.38 2.26
CA LEU A 171 21.57 -38.26 1.21
C LEU A 171 22.90 -38.88 1.63
N HIS A 172 23.74 -38.14 2.35
CA HIS A 172 24.99 -38.67 2.89
C HIS A 172 24.73 -39.79 3.90
N GLU A 173 23.78 -39.58 4.82
CA GLU A 173 23.36 -40.55 5.83
C GLU A 173 22.76 -41.82 5.19
N GLU A 174 21.91 -41.67 4.17
CA GLU A 174 21.33 -42.78 3.40
C GLU A 174 22.38 -43.60 2.63
N VAL A 175 23.36 -42.93 2.00
CA VAL A 175 24.46 -43.62 1.32
C VAL A 175 25.34 -44.38 2.31
N TYR A 176 25.64 -43.77 3.46
CA TYR A 176 26.48 -44.38 4.51
C TYR A 176 25.82 -45.61 5.13
N THR A 177 24.53 -45.53 5.43
CA THR A 177 23.75 -46.64 5.98
C THR A 177 23.59 -47.79 4.99
N THR A 178 23.47 -47.50 3.69
CA THR A 178 23.27 -48.53 2.65
C THR A 178 24.56 -49.28 2.29
N HIS A 179 25.71 -48.61 2.28
CA HIS A 179 26.97 -49.24 1.81
C HIS A 179 27.81 -49.87 2.93
N GLY A 180 27.42 -49.70 4.19
CA GLY A 180 28.11 -50.28 5.34
C GLY A 180 29.49 -49.66 5.59
N ALA A 181 29.87 -49.50 6.86
CA ALA A 181 31.14 -48.91 7.27
C ALA A 181 32.40 -49.76 6.93
N ALA A 182 32.29 -50.75 6.04
CA ALA A 182 33.24 -51.85 5.90
C ALA A 182 34.20 -51.75 4.71
N ASP A 183 34.01 -50.79 3.80
CA ASP A 183 34.93 -50.59 2.67
C ASP A 183 35.89 -49.45 3.01
N ASP A 184 37.15 -49.78 3.31
CA ASP A 184 38.27 -48.89 3.70
C ASP A 184 38.73 -47.96 2.55
N SER A 185 37.88 -47.79 1.54
CA SER A 185 37.99 -46.83 0.46
C SER A 185 37.94 -45.41 1.06
N SER A 186 39.12 -44.83 1.27
CA SER A 186 39.34 -43.43 1.69
C SER A 186 38.72 -42.35 0.76
N ALA A 187 38.04 -42.75 -0.31
CA ALA A 187 37.37 -41.82 -1.21
C ALA A 187 36.13 -41.19 -0.53
N PRO A 188 36.01 -39.85 -0.52
CA PRO A 188 34.83 -39.17 0.03
C PRO A 188 33.57 -39.54 -0.76
N THR A 189 32.45 -39.73 -0.06
CA THR A 189 31.15 -39.88 -0.72
C THR A 189 30.82 -38.63 -1.55
N PRO A 190 30.05 -38.76 -2.66
CA PRO A 190 29.74 -37.62 -3.52
C PRO A 190 29.11 -36.40 -2.79
N PRO A 191 28.17 -36.56 -1.84
CA PRO A 191 27.62 -35.44 -1.08
C PRO A 191 28.67 -34.75 -0.20
N HIS A 192 29.55 -35.52 0.45
CA HIS A 192 30.62 -34.97 1.28
C HIS A 192 31.68 -34.23 0.44
N ALA A 193 32.03 -34.77 -0.73
CA ALA A 193 32.91 -34.10 -1.68
C ALA A 193 32.33 -32.77 -2.19
N LEU A 194 31.02 -32.73 -2.48
CA LEU A 194 30.31 -31.51 -2.83
C LEU A 194 30.34 -30.46 -1.71
N GLY A 195 30.06 -30.86 -0.47
CA GLY A 195 30.13 -29.96 0.68
C GLY A 195 31.51 -29.34 0.89
N ARG A 196 32.58 -30.12 0.69
CA ARG A 196 33.96 -29.61 0.74
C ARG A 196 34.26 -28.64 -0.40
N ALA A 197 33.82 -28.94 -1.62
CA ALA A 197 34.00 -28.06 -2.77
C ALA A 197 33.27 -26.71 -2.60
N LEU A 198 32.03 -26.73 -2.08
CA LEU A 198 31.27 -25.51 -1.75
C LEU A 198 32.01 -24.64 -0.72
N ASN A 199 32.49 -25.24 0.37
CA ASN A 199 33.26 -24.53 1.39
C ASN A 199 34.58 -23.97 0.84
N ARG A 200 35.27 -24.72 -0.03
CA ARG A 200 36.51 -24.27 -0.68
C ARG A 200 36.27 -23.02 -1.54
N VAL A 201 35.25 -23.05 -2.42
CA VAL A 201 34.86 -21.90 -3.24
C VAL A 201 34.49 -20.70 -2.36
N SER A 202 33.66 -20.91 -1.33
CA SER A 202 33.24 -19.82 -0.42
C SER A 202 34.42 -19.16 0.29
N ASN A 203 35.39 -19.96 0.76
CA ASN A 203 36.59 -19.45 1.41
C ASN A 203 37.47 -18.66 0.45
N LEU A 204 37.67 -19.14 -0.79
CA LEU A 204 38.48 -18.45 -1.81
C LEU A 204 37.82 -17.14 -2.25
N VAL A 205 36.50 -17.12 -2.44
CA VAL A 205 35.76 -15.89 -2.75
C VAL A 205 35.94 -14.84 -1.64
N ARG A 206 35.83 -15.26 -0.37
CA ARG A 206 36.06 -14.38 0.78
C ARG A 206 37.50 -13.90 0.87
N GLN A 207 38.48 -14.76 0.60
CA GLN A 207 39.90 -14.44 0.63
C GLN A 207 40.27 -13.40 -0.44
N HIS A 208 39.75 -13.56 -1.65
CA HIS A 208 40.06 -12.66 -2.77
C HIS A 208 39.20 -11.39 -2.79
N GLY A 209 38.18 -11.29 -1.93
CA GLY A 209 37.27 -10.13 -1.89
C GLY A 209 36.49 -9.93 -3.19
N ILE A 210 36.31 -10.99 -3.99
CA ILE A 210 35.72 -10.92 -5.32
C ILE A 210 34.20 -10.83 -5.18
N ALA A 211 33.63 -9.70 -5.58
CA ALA A 211 32.19 -9.62 -5.85
C ALA A 211 31.91 -10.33 -7.18
N VAL A 212 31.55 -11.61 -7.12
CA VAL A 212 31.36 -12.49 -8.29
C VAL A 212 30.23 -12.01 -9.22
N THR A 213 29.44 -11.02 -8.82
CA THR A 213 28.36 -10.45 -9.62
C THR A 213 28.82 -9.70 -10.87
N ARG A 214 30.13 -9.50 -11.11
CA ARG A 214 30.60 -8.61 -12.18
C ARG A 214 31.84 -9.01 -12.99
N THR A 215 32.62 -10.00 -12.57
CA THR A 215 33.84 -10.39 -13.28
C THR A 215 33.56 -11.56 -14.22
N SER A 216 33.81 -11.37 -15.52
CA SER A 216 33.96 -12.47 -16.51
C SER A 216 34.84 -13.56 -15.90
N GLU A 217 34.45 -14.83 -16.05
CA GLU A 217 35.19 -16.01 -15.57
C GLU A 217 36.67 -15.98 -15.99
N GLU A 218 36.99 -15.28 -17.08
CA GLU A 218 38.34 -15.07 -17.61
C GLU A 218 39.31 -14.36 -16.64
N HIS A 219 38.79 -13.65 -15.63
CA HIS A 219 39.61 -12.89 -14.67
C HIS A 219 39.69 -13.55 -13.30
N TRP A 220 39.18 -14.76 -13.14
CA TRP A 220 39.23 -15.44 -11.85
C TRP A 220 40.66 -15.87 -11.53
N PRO A 221 41.10 -15.74 -10.26
CA PRO A 221 42.30 -16.40 -9.77
C PRO A 221 42.28 -17.89 -10.12
N SER A 222 43.43 -18.45 -10.49
CA SER A 222 43.52 -19.83 -10.99
C SER A 222 43.04 -20.87 -9.98
N ASP A 223 43.27 -20.64 -8.70
CA ASP A 223 42.79 -21.45 -7.58
C ASP A 223 41.26 -21.42 -7.44
N LEU A 224 40.63 -20.26 -7.65
CA LEU A 224 39.18 -20.12 -7.66
C LEU A 224 38.55 -20.80 -8.89
N ALA A 225 39.16 -20.64 -10.07
CA ALA A 225 38.71 -21.32 -11.29
C ALA A 225 38.79 -22.85 -11.15
N GLU A 226 39.87 -23.37 -10.56
CA GLU A 226 40.02 -24.80 -10.28
C GLU A 226 38.96 -25.29 -9.29
N ALA A 227 38.75 -24.57 -8.18
CA ALA A 227 37.73 -24.91 -7.20
C ALA A 227 36.31 -24.85 -7.78
N ALA A 228 36.02 -23.90 -8.66
CA ALA A 228 34.74 -23.81 -9.37
C ALA A 228 34.52 -25.00 -10.32
N ALA A 229 35.54 -25.41 -11.06
CA ALA A 229 35.48 -26.59 -11.92
C ALA A 229 35.31 -27.90 -11.12
N GLU A 230 35.96 -28.01 -9.96
CA GLU A 230 35.75 -29.09 -8.99
C GLU A 230 34.30 -29.11 -8.47
N LEU A 231 33.78 -27.96 -8.04
CA LEU A 231 32.39 -27.81 -7.61
C LEU A 231 31.41 -28.25 -8.70
N HIS A 232 31.61 -27.80 -9.94
CA HIS A 232 30.75 -28.16 -11.06
C HIS A 232 30.77 -29.68 -11.36
N ARG A 233 31.94 -30.32 -11.26
CA ARG A 233 32.05 -31.79 -11.37
C ARG A 233 31.22 -32.49 -10.29
N HIS A 234 31.32 -32.08 -9.03
CA HIS A 234 30.54 -32.67 -7.95
C HIS A 234 29.04 -32.41 -8.07
N LEU A 235 28.63 -31.22 -8.53
CA LEU A 235 27.22 -30.94 -8.79
C LEU A 235 26.60 -31.86 -9.84
N ARG A 236 27.36 -32.27 -10.87
CA ARG A 236 26.88 -33.27 -11.84
C ARG A 236 26.66 -34.63 -11.22
N THR A 237 27.44 -35.02 -10.21
CA THR A 237 27.27 -36.33 -9.54
C THR A 237 25.98 -36.41 -8.72
N VAL A 238 25.46 -35.28 -8.24
CA VAL A 238 24.21 -35.20 -7.46
C VAL A 238 23.02 -34.68 -8.26
N GLU A 239 23.16 -34.48 -9.57
CA GLU A 239 22.14 -33.87 -10.44
C GLU A 239 20.80 -34.64 -10.42
N ARG A 240 20.82 -35.95 -10.20
CA ARG A 240 19.60 -36.75 -10.11
C ARG A 240 18.81 -36.53 -8.82
N HIS A 241 19.44 -35.94 -7.80
CA HIS A 241 18.86 -35.77 -6.46
C HIS A 241 18.51 -34.33 -6.13
N LEU A 242 19.10 -33.37 -6.86
CA LEU A 242 18.89 -31.95 -6.65
C LEU A 242 18.21 -31.31 -7.86
N SER A 243 17.18 -30.51 -7.61
CA SER A 243 16.55 -29.68 -8.62
C SER A 243 17.52 -28.62 -9.16
N LEU A 244 17.19 -28.02 -10.30
CA LEU A 244 17.97 -26.90 -10.84
C LEU A 244 18.04 -25.72 -9.85
N ASP A 245 16.93 -25.42 -9.18
CA ASP A 245 16.83 -24.34 -8.20
C ASP A 245 17.68 -24.62 -6.96
N GLU A 246 17.68 -25.86 -6.46
CA GLU A 246 18.52 -26.29 -5.33
C GLU A 246 20.01 -26.16 -5.68
N ARG A 247 20.42 -26.58 -6.89
CA ARG A 247 21.81 -26.41 -7.34
C ARG A 247 22.19 -24.94 -7.49
N SER A 248 21.30 -24.13 -8.05
CA SER A 248 21.50 -22.68 -8.20
C SER A 248 21.65 -22.01 -6.83
N ALA A 249 20.85 -22.41 -5.84
CA ALA A 249 20.93 -21.90 -4.47
C ALA A 249 22.31 -22.17 -3.83
N LEU A 250 22.83 -23.40 -3.95
CA LEU A 250 24.16 -23.78 -3.44
C LEU A 250 25.30 -23.00 -4.13
N ILE A 251 25.26 -22.89 -5.46
CA ILE A 251 26.23 -22.10 -6.21
C ILE A 251 26.18 -20.65 -5.72
N THR A 252 24.98 -20.10 -5.59
CA THR A 252 24.84 -18.70 -5.19
C THR A 252 25.37 -18.45 -3.78
N GLU A 253 25.16 -19.40 -2.84
CA GLU A 253 25.76 -19.34 -1.51
C GLU A 253 27.30 -19.31 -1.58
N ALA A 254 27.88 -20.22 -2.37
CA ALA A 254 29.33 -20.35 -2.47
C ALA A 254 29.99 -19.10 -3.08
N PHE A 255 29.36 -18.47 -4.08
CA PHE A 255 29.97 -17.36 -4.82
C PHE A 255 29.59 -15.96 -4.34
N GLN A 256 28.40 -15.75 -3.80
CA GLN A 256 27.95 -14.40 -3.42
C GLN A 256 27.96 -14.19 -1.92
N GLY A 257 28.05 -15.29 -1.15
CA GLY A 257 27.65 -15.26 0.24
C GLY A 257 26.19 -14.82 0.41
N TYR A 258 25.78 -14.66 1.65
CA TYR A 258 24.46 -14.13 1.95
C TYR A 258 24.57 -12.64 2.27
N PRO A 259 23.86 -11.73 1.58
CA PRO A 259 23.67 -10.40 2.12
C PRO A 259 23.02 -10.58 3.49
N GLY A 260 23.69 -10.09 4.55
CA GLY A 260 23.17 -10.21 5.90
C GLY A 260 21.76 -9.63 5.95
N THR A 261 20.79 -10.43 6.40
CA THR A 261 19.39 -9.98 6.53
C THR A 261 19.32 -8.72 7.38
N THR A 262 20.22 -8.56 8.35
CA THR A 262 20.34 -7.37 9.21
C THR A 262 20.34 -6.02 8.47
N THR A 263 21.04 -5.91 7.33
CA THR A 263 21.05 -4.65 6.56
C THR A 263 19.73 -4.45 5.83
N LEU A 264 19.15 -5.53 5.28
CA LEU A 264 17.85 -5.49 4.62
C LEU A 264 16.71 -5.21 5.61
N ASP A 265 16.76 -5.82 6.79
CA ASP A 265 15.86 -5.58 7.93
C ASP A 265 15.90 -4.11 8.33
N ARG A 266 17.11 -3.55 8.51
CA ARG A 266 17.27 -2.13 8.84
C ARG A 266 16.70 -1.23 7.75
N ASN A 267 17.02 -1.50 6.49
CA ASN A 267 16.52 -0.70 5.37
C ASN A 267 15.00 -0.77 5.24
N PHE A 268 14.42 -1.96 5.43
CA PHE A 268 12.98 -2.17 5.46
C PHE A 268 12.33 -1.42 6.62
N ALA A 269 12.87 -1.54 7.84
CA ALA A 269 12.36 -0.85 9.02
C ALA A 269 12.38 0.67 8.86
N VAL A 270 13.49 1.25 8.39
CA VAL A 270 13.60 2.70 8.13
C VAL A 270 12.62 3.15 7.06
N ALA A 271 12.51 2.42 5.93
CA ALA A 271 11.56 2.76 4.89
C ALA A 271 10.11 2.70 5.39
N ASN A 272 9.79 1.70 6.22
CA ASN A 272 8.46 1.53 6.80
C ASN A 272 8.12 2.67 7.78
N GLU A 273 9.07 3.06 8.63
CA GLU A 273 8.93 4.19 9.54
C GLU A 273 8.72 5.52 8.78
N ASP A 274 9.55 5.77 7.76
CA ASP A 274 9.42 6.94 6.87
C ASP A 274 8.01 7.02 6.26
N PHE A 275 7.52 5.88 5.72
CA PHE A 275 6.19 5.81 5.11
C PHE A 275 5.06 6.01 6.14
N VAL A 276 5.10 5.34 7.29
CA VAL A 276 4.07 5.49 8.34
C VAL A 276 4.00 6.92 8.84
N LYS A 277 5.15 7.58 9.04
CA LYS A 277 5.21 8.97 9.47
C LYS A 277 4.57 9.89 8.43
N ALA A 278 4.99 9.79 7.16
CA ALA A 278 4.44 10.61 6.09
C ALA A 278 2.94 10.35 5.85
N ALA A 279 2.49 9.09 5.97
CA ALA A 279 1.09 8.73 5.80
C ALA A 279 0.21 9.35 6.89
N ARG A 280 0.68 9.40 8.15
CA ARG A 280 -0.01 10.09 9.25
C ARG A 280 -0.08 11.59 9.00
N GLU A 281 1.04 12.21 8.64
CA GLU A 281 1.10 13.65 8.32
C GLU A 281 0.15 14.03 7.19
N GLU A 282 0.00 13.18 6.16
CA GLU A 282 -0.95 13.40 5.07
C GLU A 282 -2.41 13.22 5.51
N LEU A 283 -2.72 12.20 6.30
CA LEU A 283 -4.09 11.97 6.80
C LEU A 283 -4.56 13.09 7.74
N ASP A 284 -3.64 13.66 8.53
CA ASP A 284 -3.90 14.78 9.44
C ASP A 284 -3.90 16.14 8.72
N ARG A 285 -3.46 16.19 7.46
CA ARG A 285 -3.38 17.44 6.69
C ARG A 285 -4.77 18.05 6.50
N PRO A 286 -4.96 19.34 6.83
CA PRO A 286 -6.22 20.02 6.57
C PRO A 286 -6.50 20.05 5.05
N PRO A 287 -7.79 20.17 4.64
CA PRO A 287 -8.13 20.27 3.24
C PRO A 287 -7.38 21.45 2.61
N ARG A 288 -6.72 21.19 1.47
CA ARG A 288 -6.01 22.20 0.69
C ARG A 288 -6.98 23.30 0.24
N LYS A 289 -6.73 24.55 0.65
CA LYS A 289 -7.60 25.72 0.32
C LYS A 289 -7.54 26.11 -1.16
N ASP A 290 -6.50 25.66 -1.85
CA ASP A 290 -6.24 25.86 -3.28
C ASP A 290 -7.27 25.17 -4.21
N TRP A 291 -8.25 24.44 -3.65
CA TRP A 291 -9.39 23.91 -4.39
C TRP A 291 -10.58 24.88 -4.51
N GLU A 292 -10.45 26.13 -4.08
CA GLU A 292 -11.45 27.15 -4.44
C GLU A 292 -11.50 27.25 -5.97
N PRO A 293 -12.60 26.86 -6.63
CA PRO A 293 -12.73 27.04 -8.06
C PRO A 293 -12.60 28.54 -8.31
N THR A 294 -11.61 28.95 -9.10
CA THR A 294 -11.55 30.31 -9.65
C THR A 294 -12.82 30.51 -10.46
N THR A 295 -13.82 31.14 -9.84
CA THR A 295 -15.10 31.54 -10.43
C THR A 295 -14.89 32.63 -11.46
#